data_AF-A0A2V6ID11-F1
#
_entry.id   AF-A0A2V6ID11-F1
#
_cell.length_a   1.000
_cell.length_b   1.000
_cell.length_c   1.000
_cell.angle_alpha   90.00
_cell.angle_beta   90.00
_cell.angle_gamma   90.00
#
_symmetry.space_group_name_H-M   'P 1'
#
loop_
_entity.id
_entity.type
_entity.pdbx_description
1 polymer ?
#
loop_
_entity_poly.entity_id
_entity_poly.type
_entity_poly.pdbx_seq_one_letter_code
_entity_poly.pdbx_strand_id
1 'polypeptide(L)'
;MESASWIKEKSAASLYPAQVETTLIQLNEAWPVAAGPLPDAIQSFPLGEAALLHLFAVSSICAARIVQNPELLLWLSQPEICRQSRDQIEMANELYRAANSDVAVNNFQILRRWKNKEMTRIALRELANAAALEETTAELSQLAEICVREVLAHWNAKFRESFGSPAADFAILALGKLGGRELNHSSDVDLIFLYSEEGELSPRLSYHQWFNRLAEKILETFSTRDPEGALFRIDLRLRPEGSAGPLARSLESMENYYAGFGETWERIALIKARGIAGGRELAYEFLRQHQPFIYPRSPTPDLLDEVAKIKRRIEREALGTDELHRDVKLGRGGIREIEFVVQTLQFIHGGRHAFLQETSTMEALRALAELELIPQNEVVDLDRAYRFLRQVEHRLQIEAEQQTHTAPRDPVTLTRLARSLGFDSANEFSAALKKTMQNVRSIFDR
;
A
#
# COMPACT_ATOMS: atom_id res chain seq x y z
N MET A 1 -22.55 -28.72 24.01
CA MET A 1 -21.91 -28.40 25.31
C MET A 1 -20.39 -28.30 25.16
N GLU A 2 -19.74 -29.23 24.42
CA GLU A 2 -18.30 -29.17 24.16
C GLU A 2 -17.86 -27.92 23.37
N SER A 3 -18.58 -27.53 22.31
CA SER A 3 -18.25 -26.34 21.52
C SER A 3 -18.29 -25.04 22.33
N ALA A 4 -19.33 -24.83 23.15
CA ALA A 4 -19.46 -23.64 23.99
C ALA A 4 -18.38 -23.55 25.08
N SER A 5 -17.94 -24.69 25.63
CA SER A 5 -16.83 -24.73 26.59
C SER A 5 -15.50 -24.39 25.90
N TRP A 6 -15.25 -24.97 24.73
CA TRP A 6 -14.06 -24.70 23.93
C TRP A 6 -13.97 -23.22 23.51
N ILE A 7 -15.07 -22.62 23.03
CA ILE A 7 -15.10 -21.20 22.65
C ILE A 7 -14.68 -20.30 23.82
N LYS A 8 -15.23 -20.54 25.02
CA LYS A 8 -14.91 -19.76 26.23
C LYS A 8 -13.46 -19.90 26.65
N GLU A 9 -12.90 -21.11 26.54
CA GLU A 9 -11.49 -21.37 26.85
C GLU A 9 -10.57 -20.59 25.89
N LYS A 10 -10.82 -20.70 24.58
CA LYS A 10 -9.98 -20.06 23.55
C LYS A 10 -10.10 -18.54 23.55
N SER A 11 -11.30 -18.01 23.75
CA SER A 11 -11.50 -16.57 23.83
C SER A 11 -10.81 -15.96 25.06
N ALA A 12 -10.92 -16.59 26.23
CA ALA A 12 -10.32 -16.10 27.48
C ALA A 12 -8.78 -16.00 27.41
N ALA A 13 -8.13 -16.88 26.66
CA ALA A 13 -6.68 -16.86 26.47
C ALA A 13 -6.20 -15.88 25.37
N SER A 14 -7.11 -15.27 24.62
CA SER A 14 -6.78 -14.41 23.48
C SER A 14 -6.47 -12.96 23.88
N LEU A 15 -5.86 -12.21 22.94
CA LEU A 15 -5.57 -10.79 23.11
C LEU A 15 -6.83 -9.94 23.31
N TYR A 16 -7.97 -10.34 22.74
CA TYR A 16 -9.24 -9.64 22.84
C TYR A 16 -10.41 -10.61 23.00
N PRO A 17 -10.68 -11.09 24.23
CA PRO A 17 -11.63 -12.17 24.48
C PRO A 17 -13.03 -11.95 23.91
N ALA A 18 -13.62 -10.76 24.10
CA ALA A 18 -14.98 -10.47 23.64
C ALA A 18 -15.12 -10.56 22.11
N GLN A 19 -14.12 -10.08 21.36
CA GLN A 19 -14.12 -10.16 19.90
C GLN A 19 -13.96 -11.61 19.43
N VAL A 20 -12.99 -12.33 19.97
CA VAL A 20 -12.75 -13.74 19.61
C VAL A 20 -13.95 -14.62 19.95
N GLU A 21 -14.57 -14.44 21.11
CA GLU A 21 -15.78 -15.18 21.50
C GLU A 21 -16.91 -14.93 20.50
N THR A 22 -17.18 -13.66 20.18
CA THR A 22 -18.22 -13.28 19.21
C THR A 22 -17.95 -13.90 17.84
N THR A 23 -16.71 -13.81 17.35
CA THR A 23 -16.31 -14.40 16.07
C THR A 23 -16.47 -15.91 16.04
N LEU A 24 -16.02 -16.62 17.09
CA LEU A 24 -16.11 -18.07 17.12
C LEU A 24 -17.56 -18.57 17.24
N ILE A 25 -18.42 -17.86 17.96
CA ILE A 25 -19.87 -18.18 18.03
C ILE A 25 -20.48 -18.07 16.63
N GLN A 26 -20.31 -16.92 15.98
CA GLN A 26 -20.90 -16.67 14.65
C GLN A 26 -20.32 -17.61 13.59
N LEU A 27 -19.01 -17.84 13.62
CA LEU A 27 -18.35 -18.76 12.69
C LEU A 27 -18.84 -20.20 12.91
N ASN A 28 -19.01 -20.64 14.16
CA ASN A 28 -19.52 -21.97 14.48
C ASN A 28 -20.97 -22.17 14.00
N GLU A 29 -21.80 -21.12 14.03
CA GLU A 29 -23.17 -21.16 13.48
C GLU A 29 -23.19 -21.21 11.95
N ALA A 30 -22.26 -20.51 11.29
CA ALA A 30 -22.14 -20.48 9.84
C ALA A 30 -21.29 -21.63 9.27
N TRP A 31 -20.64 -22.44 10.11
CA TRP A 31 -19.61 -23.39 9.68
C TRP A 31 -20.17 -24.49 8.76
N PRO A 32 -19.51 -24.81 7.62
CA PRO A 32 -19.99 -25.84 6.72
C PRO A 32 -19.95 -27.22 7.38
N VAL A 33 -21.09 -27.90 7.47
CA VAL A 33 -21.19 -29.25 8.07
C VAL A 33 -20.22 -30.24 7.41
N ALA A 34 -20.03 -30.11 6.09
CA ALA A 34 -19.13 -30.97 5.32
C ALA A 34 -17.64 -30.80 5.66
N ALA A 35 -17.26 -29.69 6.31
CA ALA A 35 -15.88 -29.41 6.69
C ALA A 35 -15.45 -30.04 8.03
N GLY A 36 -16.35 -30.78 8.69
CA GLY A 36 -16.11 -31.33 10.03
C GLY A 36 -16.22 -30.27 11.13
N PRO A 37 -15.90 -30.61 12.38
CA PRO A 37 -16.01 -29.68 13.51
C PRO A 37 -15.07 -28.47 13.38
N LEU A 38 -15.58 -27.26 13.62
CA LEU A 38 -14.77 -26.04 13.64
C LEU A 38 -13.54 -26.13 14.56
N PRO A 39 -13.63 -26.70 15.79
CA PRO A 39 -12.47 -26.83 16.67
C PRO A 39 -11.30 -27.58 16.00
N ASP A 40 -11.60 -28.65 15.25
CA ASP A 40 -10.59 -29.45 14.56
C ASP A 40 -9.90 -28.63 13.46
N ALA A 41 -10.68 -27.86 12.70
CA ALA A 41 -10.16 -26.99 11.64
C ALA A 41 -9.23 -25.89 12.18
N ILE A 42 -9.54 -25.32 13.35
CA ILE A 42 -8.68 -24.30 14.00
C ILE A 42 -7.46 -24.97 14.66
N GLN A 43 -7.63 -26.10 15.35
CA GLN A 43 -6.53 -26.78 16.04
C GLN A 43 -5.47 -27.30 15.05
N SER A 44 -5.90 -27.76 13.88
CA SER A 44 -5.03 -28.25 12.81
C SER A 44 -4.55 -27.15 11.85
N PHE A 45 -4.83 -25.88 12.14
CA PHE A 45 -4.48 -24.78 11.23
C PHE A 45 -2.96 -24.74 10.96
N PRO A 46 -2.50 -24.58 9.71
CA PRO A 46 -1.08 -24.79 9.40
C PRO A 46 -0.11 -23.78 10.02
N LEU A 47 -0.57 -22.58 10.35
CA LEU A 47 0.23 -21.57 11.09
C LEU A 47 0.05 -21.68 12.61
N GLY A 48 -0.68 -22.69 13.07
CA GLY A 48 -1.05 -22.91 14.46
C GLY A 48 -2.34 -22.17 14.85
N GLU A 49 -3.06 -22.75 15.81
CA GLU A 49 -4.29 -22.19 16.38
C GLU A 49 -4.11 -20.74 16.86
N ALA A 50 -2.96 -20.46 17.52
CA ALA A 50 -2.67 -19.14 18.06
C ALA A 50 -2.64 -18.04 16.99
N ALA A 51 -2.16 -18.35 15.77
CA ALA A 51 -2.10 -17.38 14.68
C ALA A 51 -3.50 -16.94 14.23
N LEU A 52 -4.43 -17.90 14.10
CA LEU A 52 -5.80 -17.61 13.69
C LEU A 52 -6.57 -16.87 14.80
N LEU A 53 -6.41 -17.27 16.05
CA LEU A 53 -7.01 -16.56 17.19
C LEU A 53 -6.45 -15.13 17.32
N HIS A 54 -5.16 -14.92 17.01
CA HIS A 54 -4.56 -13.59 16.97
C HIS A 54 -5.15 -12.74 15.83
N LEU A 55 -5.36 -13.31 14.64
CA LEU A 55 -6.08 -12.63 13.55
C LEU A 55 -7.49 -12.19 14.00
N PHE A 56 -8.25 -13.08 14.62
CA PHE A 56 -9.59 -12.76 15.12
C PHE A 56 -9.57 -11.70 16.22
N ALA A 57 -8.55 -11.69 17.08
CA ALA A 57 -8.44 -10.72 18.15
C ALA A 57 -8.02 -9.32 17.66
N VAL A 58 -7.18 -9.25 16.62
CA VAL A 58 -6.64 -7.98 16.10
C VAL A 58 -7.52 -7.41 15.00
N SER A 59 -8.00 -8.22 14.05
CA SER A 59 -8.68 -7.74 12.85
C SER A 59 -10.16 -8.08 12.85
N SER A 60 -10.97 -7.10 13.22
CA SER A 60 -12.44 -7.20 13.18
C SER A 60 -12.96 -7.44 11.76
N ILE A 61 -12.32 -6.82 10.76
CA ILE A 61 -12.72 -6.93 9.35
C ILE A 61 -12.36 -8.29 8.75
N CYS A 62 -11.19 -8.86 9.08
CA CYS A 62 -10.85 -10.22 8.65
C CYS A 62 -11.77 -11.25 9.31
N ALA A 63 -12.05 -11.08 10.61
CA ALA A 63 -12.99 -11.92 11.33
C ALA A 63 -14.39 -11.89 10.68
N ALA A 64 -14.91 -10.69 10.38
CA ALA A 64 -16.20 -10.52 9.70
C ALA A 64 -16.24 -11.21 8.33
N ARG A 65 -15.17 -11.09 7.52
CA ARG A 65 -15.07 -11.77 6.22
C ARG A 65 -15.10 -13.29 6.35
N ILE A 66 -14.38 -13.84 7.33
CA ILE A 66 -14.33 -15.29 7.58
C ILE A 66 -15.70 -15.80 8.09
N VAL A 67 -16.38 -15.04 8.95
CA VAL A 67 -17.76 -15.36 9.39
C VAL A 67 -18.74 -15.32 8.21
N GLN A 68 -18.66 -14.29 7.37
CA GLN A 68 -19.54 -14.13 6.22
C GLN A 68 -19.29 -15.17 5.13
N ASN A 69 -18.05 -15.62 4.98
CA ASN A 69 -17.66 -16.65 4.03
C ASN A 69 -16.71 -17.68 4.67
N PRO A 70 -17.25 -18.70 5.38
CA PRO A 70 -16.44 -19.70 6.08
C PRO A 70 -15.51 -20.52 5.18
N GLU A 71 -15.80 -20.63 3.87
CA GLU A 71 -14.90 -21.28 2.91
C GLU A 71 -13.55 -20.56 2.80
N LEU A 72 -13.50 -19.26 3.15
CA LEU A 72 -12.25 -18.51 3.26
C LEU A 72 -11.30 -19.14 4.27
N LEU A 73 -11.80 -19.63 5.41
CA LEU A 73 -10.96 -20.30 6.39
C LEU A 73 -10.42 -21.62 5.84
N LEU A 74 -11.23 -22.40 5.11
CA LEU A 74 -10.77 -23.64 4.49
C LEU A 74 -9.67 -23.40 3.44
N TRP A 75 -9.81 -22.32 2.67
CA TRP A 75 -8.77 -21.89 1.74
C TRP A 75 -7.50 -21.43 2.46
N LEU A 76 -7.62 -20.66 3.55
CA LEU A 76 -6.47 -20.26 4.38
C LEU A 76 -5.80 -21.46 5.06
N SER A 77 -6.53 -22.54 5.33
CA SER A 77 -5.99 -23.78 5.93
C SER A 77 -5.12 -24.60 4.97
N GLN A 78 -4.97 -24.19 3.71
CA GLN A 78 -4.04 -24.82 2.77
C GLN A 78 -2.61 -24.33 3.04
N PRO A 79 -1.62 -25.20 3.34
CA PRO A 79 -0.26 -24.79 3.68
C PRO A 79 0.42 -23.92 2.62
N GLU A 80 0.20 -24.21 1.35
CA GLU A 80 0.70 -23.45 0.20
C GLU A 80 0.09 -22.03 0.12
N ILE A 81 -1.08 -21.82 0.70
CA ILE A 81 -1.74 -20.52 0.74
C ILE A 81 -1.24 -19.69 1.94
N CYS A 82 -1.30 -20.25 3.15
CA CYS A 82 -1.00 -19.45 4.35
C CYS A 82 0.50 -19.33 4.65
N ARG A 83 1.37 -20.24 4.22
CA ARG A 83 2.80 -20.17 4.58
C ARG A 83 3.64 -19.42 3.56
N GLN A 84 3.28 -19.47 2.29
CA GLN A 84 4.12 -18.99 1.21
C GLN A 84 3.72 -17.59 0.74
N SER A 85 4.72 -16.81 0.34
CA SER A 85 4.51 -15.62 -0.47
C SER A 85 3.94 -16.01 -1.81
N ARG A 86 3.11 -15.15 -2.38
CA ARG A 86 2.58 -15.33 -3.73
C ARG A 86 3.04 -14.21 -4.62
N ASP A 87 3.47 -14.56 -5.82
CA ASP A 87 3.79 -13.55 -6.82
C ASP A 87 2.55 -13.08 -7.59
N GLN A 88 2.75 -12.08 -8.44
CA GLN A 88 1.69 -11.48 -9.25
C GLN A 88 1.01 -12.49 -10.19
N ILE A 89 1.77 -13.45 -10.73
CA ILE A 89 1.27 -14.45 -11.69
C ILE A 89 0.38 -15.45 -10.96
N GLU A 90 0.82 -15.95 -9.81
CA GLU A 90 0.06 -16.88 -8.98
C GLU A 90 -1.25 -16.27 -8.49
N MET A 91 -1.21 -15.00 -8.07
CA MET A 91 -2.37 -14.24 -7.64
C MET A 91 -3.36 -14.00 -8.79
N ALA A 92 -2.87 -13.57 -9.96
CA ALA A 92 -3.72 -13.34 -11.13
C ALA A 92 -4.35 -14.64 -11.67
N ASN A 93 -3.59 -15.75 -11.70
CA ASN A 93 -4.10 -17.05 -12.14
C ASN A 93 -5.20 -17.59 -11.22
N GLU A 94 -5.19 -17.27 -9.92
CA GLU A 94 -6.32 -17.60 -9.05
C GLU A 94 -7.54 -16.73 -9.32
N LEU A 95 -7.35 -15.43 -9.53
CA LEU A 95 -8.44 -14.52 -9.90
C LEU A 95 -9.16 -15.01 -11.17
N TYR A 96 -8.42 -15.36 -12.23
CA TYR A 96 -9.03 -15.82 -13.48
C TYR A 96 -9.77 -17.16 -13.32
N ARG A 97 -9.26 -18.07 -12.48
CA ARG A 97 -9.98 -19.31 -12.13
C ARG A 97 -11.29 -19.01 -11.42
N ALA A 98 -11.32 -18.03 -10.51
CA ALA A 98 -12.52 -17.62 -9.78
C ALA A 98 -13.53 -16.87 -10.66
N ALA A 99 -13.05 -16.06 -11.61
CA ALA A 99 -13.89 -15.23 -12.48
C ALA A 99 -14.58 -16.01 -13.61
N ASN A 100 -14.16 -17.25 -13.88
CA ASN A 100 -14.72 -18.12 -14.92
C ASN A 100 -14.98 -17.38 -16.24
N SER A 101 -14.01 -16.56 -16.68
CA SER A 101 -13.93 -15.73 -17.89
C SER A 101 -14.28 -14.23 -17.84
N ASP A 102 -14.99 -13.70 -16.83
CA ASP A 102 -15.29 -12.25 -16.78
C ASP A 102 -15.17 -11.66 -15.37
N VAL A 103 -14.07 -10.93 -15.16
CA VAL A 103 -13.73 -10.25 -13.89
C VAL A 103 -14.64 -9.05 -13.63
N ALA A 104 -15.26 -8.47 -14.67
CA ALA A 104 -16.05 -7.24 -14.57
C ALA A 104 -17.54 -7.46 -14.26
N VAL A 105 -18.00 -8.71 -14.25
CA VAL A 105 -19.38 -9.08 -13.91
C VAL A 105 -19.83 -8.38 -12.62
N ASN A 106 -21.06 -7.86 -12.65
CA ASN A 106 -21.68 -7.12 -11.54
C ASN A 106 -20.77 -6.03 -10.98
N ASN A 107 -20.19 -5.20 -11.84
CA ASN A 107 -19.29 -4.12 -11.43
C ASN A 107 -18.06 -4.62 -10.65
N PHE A 108 -17.39 -5.65 -11.17
CA PHE A 108 -16.17 -6.21 -10.57
C PHE A 108 -16.36 -6.76 -9.15
N GLN A 109 -17.49 -7.40 -8.86
CA GLN A 109 -17.74 -8.05 -7.56
C GLN A 109 -16.76 -9.18 -7.28
N ILE A 110 -16.43 -9.98 -8.30
CA ILE A 110 -15.45 -11.07 -8.15
C ILE A 110 -14.06 -10.52 -7.81
N LEU A 111 -13.64 -9.44 -8.46
CA LEU A 111 -12.37 -8.77 -8.16
C LEU A 111 -12.31 -8.25 -6.71
N ARG A 112 -13.41 -7.66 -6.22
CA ARG A 112 -13.52 -7.17 -4.82
C ARG A 112 -13.44 -8.32 -3.81
N ARG A 113 -14.19 -9.40 -4.04
CA ARG A 113 -14.13 -10.62 -3.20
C ARG A 113 -12.74 -11.20 -3.16
N TRP A 114 -12.12 -11.36 -4.33
CA TRP A 114 -10.76 -11.86 -4.46
C TRP A 114 -9.75 -10.95 -3.76
N LYS A 115 -9.84 -9.63 -3.94
CA LYS A 115 -9.00 -8.67 -3.22
C LYS A 115 -9.12 -8.82 -1.72
N ASN A 116 -10.34 -8.90 -1.20
CA ASN A 116 -10.58 -9.02 0.25
C ASN A 116 -10.09 -10.36 0.81
N LYS A 117 -10.18 -11.43 0.02
CA LYS A 117 -9.63 -12.75 0.31
C LYS A 117 -8.10 -12.70 0.42
N GLU A 118 -7.41 -12.10 -0.54
CA GLU A 118 -5.94 -11.93 -0.51
C GLU A 118 -5.49 -10.98 0.61
N MET A 119 -6.18 -9.86 0.84
CA MET A 119 -5.92 -8.98 1.99
C MET A 119 -5.96 -9.73 3.32
N THR A 120 -6.96 -10.61 3.50
CA THR A 120 -7.10 -11.43 4.71
C THR A 120 -5.94 -12.41 4.87
N ARG A 121 -5.50 -13.04 3.77
CA ARG A 121 -4.31 -13.90 3.77
C ARG A 121 -3.05 -13.13 4.15
N ILE A 122 -2.80 -11.99 3.52
CA ILE A 122 -1.61 -11.17 3.79
C ILE A 122 -1.59 -10.70 5.25
N ALA A 123 -2.73 -10.24 5.78
CA ALA A 123 -2.86 -9.87 7.18
C ALA A 123 -2.58 -11.06 8.12
N LEU A 124 -3.15 -12.23 7.85
CA LEU A 124 -2.86 -13.45 8.62
C LEU A 124 -1.36 -13.75 8.66
N ARG A 125 -0.69 -13.70 7.51
CA ARG A 125 0.74 -14.00 7.39
C ARG A 125 1.60 -13.03 8.19
N GLU A 126 1.28 -11.74 8.11
CA GLU A 126 1.98 -10.72 8.90
C GLU A 126 1.76 -10.91 10.40
N LEU A 127 0.51 -11.11 10.85
CA LEU A 127 0.19 -11.29 12.27
C LEU A 127 0.79 -12.58 12.85
N ALA A 128 0.95 -13.61 12.03
CA ALA A 128 1.60 -14.87 12.38
C ALA A 128 3.14 -14.80 12.35
N ASN A 129 3.73 -13.67 11.97
CA ASN A 129 5.15 -13.51 11.68
C ASN A 129 5.67 -14.51 10.63
N ALA A 130 4.81 -14.90 9.68
CA ALA A 130 5.14 -15.82 8.60
C ALA A 130 5.68 -15.10 7.34
N ALA A 131 5.65 -13.76 7.33
CA ALA A 131 6.15 -12.93 6.24
C ALA A 131 6.97 -11.76 6.81
N ALA A 132 8.08 -11.42 6.15
CA ALA A 132 8.83 -10.21 6.44
C ALA A 132 8.11 -8.98 5.88
N LEU A 133 8.47 -7.78 6.37
CA LEU A 133 7.84 -6.52 5.95
C LEU A 133 7.86 -6.35 4.43
N GLU A 134 9.02 -6.52 3.79
CA GLU A 134 9.18 -6.35 2.35
C GLU A 134 8.26 -7.26 1.57
N GLU A 135 8.14 -8.51 2.02
CA GLU A 135 7.27 -9.50 1.40
C GLU A 135 5.80 -9.09 1.51
N THR A 136 5.35 -8.71 2.71
CA THR A 136 3.99 -8.20 2.92
C THR A 136 3.71 -6.98 2.03
N THR A 137 4.62 -6.01 2.00
CA THR A 137 4.42 -4.79 1.21
C THR A 137 4.46 -5.04 -0.30
N ALA A 138 5.26 -6.01 -0.73
CA ALA A 138 5.31 -6.44 -2.13
C ALA A 138 3.99 -7.13 -2.53
N GLU A 139 3.47 -8.05 -1.72
CA GLU A 139 2.18 -8.71 -1.98
C GLU A 139 1.03 -7.69 -2.03
N LEU A 140 0.96 -6.75 -1.08
CA LEU A 140 -0.03 -5.66 -1.08
C LEU A 140 0.06 -4.79 -2.33
N SER A 141 1.29 -4.47 -2.76
CA SER A 141 1.53 -3.68 -3.97
C SER A 141 1.11 -4.43 -5.22
N GLN A 142 1.48 -5.72 -5.35
CA GLN A 142 1.07 -6.57 -6.47
C GLN A 142 -0.45 -6.73 -6.54
N LEU A 143 -1.11 -6.88 -5.39
CA LEU A 143 -2.57 -6.95 -5.30
C LEU A 143 -3.23 -5.69 -5.87
N ALA A 144 -2.75 -4.50 -5.49
CA ALA A 144 -3.22 -3.23 -6.04
C ALA A 144 -2.96 -3.12 -7.55
N GLU A 145 -1.79 -3.54 -8.02
CA GLU A 145 -1.46 -3.54 -9.45
C GLU A 145 -2.39 -4.44 -10.26
N ILE A 146 -2.71 -5.64 -9.77
CA ILE A 146 -3.65 -6.55 -10.44
C ILE A 146 -5.02 -5.87 -10.55
N CYS A 147 -5.55 -5.30 -9.47
CA CYS A 147 -6.83 -4.60 -9.52
C CYS A 147 -6.83 -3.45 -10.55
N VAL A 148 -5.76 -2.66 -10.61
CA VAL A 148 -5.63 -1.56 -11.60
C VAL A 148 -5.58 -2.11 -13.02
N ARG A 149 -4.84 -3.19 -13.26
CA ARG A 149 -4.70 -3.82 -14.59
C ARG A 149 -6.03 -4.38 -15.09
N GLU A 150 -6.79 -5.08 -14.24
CA GLU A 150 -8.08 -5.66 -14.62
C GLU A 150 -9.11 -4.59 -14.98
N VAL A 151 -9.20 -3.54 -14.16
CA VAL A 151 -10.12 -2.42 -14.42
C VAL A 151 -9.72 -1.67 -15.70
N LEU A 152 -8.42 -1.42 -15.91
CA LEU A 152 -7.92 -0.81 -17.14
C LEU A 152 -8.24 -1.69 -18.36
N ALA A 153 -7.92 -2.99 -18.30
CA ALA A 153 -8.11 -3.91 -19.41
C ALA A 153 -9.57 -3.94 -19.88
N HIS A 154 -10.51 -4.08 -18.93
CA HIS A 154 -11.94 -4.07 -19.21
C HIS A 154 -12.40 -2.76 -19.85
N TRP A 155 -12.14 -1.61 -19.19
CA TRP A 155 -12.65 -0.34 -19.69
C TRP A 155 -11.98 0.11 -20.97
N ASN A 156 -10.68 -0.16 -21.15
CA ASN A 156 -9.99 0.10 -22.41
C ASN A 156 -10.63 -0.68 -23.57
N ALA A 157 -10.89 -1.98 -23.39
CA ALA A 157 -11.57 -2.79 -24.40
C ALA A 157 -12.97 -2.26 -24.72
N LYS A 158 -13.78 -2.02 -23.68
CA LYS A 158 -15.17 -1.53 -23.81
C LYS A 158 -15.24 -0.15 -24.46
N PHE A 159 -14.31 0.75 -24.13
CA PHE A 159 -14.22 2.07 -24.75
C PHE A 159 -13.80 1.98 -26.21
N ARG A 160 -12.83 1.13 -26.55
CA ARG A 160 -12.38 0.93 -27.94
C ARG A 160 -13.51 0.39 -28.81
N GLU A 161 -14.31 -0.52 -28.28
CA GLU A 161 -15.53 -1.01 -28.94
C GLU A 161 -16.59 0.09 -29.12
N SER A 162 -16.86 0.88 -28.08
CA SER A 162 -17.96 1.85 -28.08
C SER A 162 -17.66 3.15 -28.83
N PHE A 163 -16.41 3.63 -28.76
CA PHE A 163 -16.02 4.98 -29.20
C PHE A 163 -14.98 4.97 -30.32
N GLY A 164 -14.50 3.79 -30.73
CA GLY A 164 -13.35 3.63 -31.61
C GLY A 164 -12.03 3.57 -30.84
N SER A 165 -10.98 3.20 -31.55
CA SER A 165 -9.68 2.84 -31.00
C SER A 165 -8.60 3.86 -31.37
N PRO A 166 -8.09 4.66 -30.43
CA PRO A 166 -6.90 5.49 -30.65
C PRO A 166 -5.69 4.65 -31.06
N ALA A 167 -4.85 5.18 -31.96
CA ALA A 167 -3.54 4.60 -32.28
C ALA A 167 -2.53 4.82 -31.13
N ALA A 168 -2.74 5.87 -30.34
CA ALA A 168 -1.93 6.17 -29.16
C ALA A 168 -2.07 5.09 -28.07
N ASP A 169 -0.93 4.75 -27.45
CA ASP A 169 -0.85 3.95 -26.24
C ASP A 169 -1.26 4.75 -24.99
N PHE A 170 -1.70 4.02 -23.95
CA PHE A 170 -2.04 4.54 -22.63
C PHE A 170 -1.27 3.77 -21.56
N ALA A 171 -0.75 4.46 -20.55
CA ALA A 171 -0.01 3.90 -19.44
C ALA A 171 -0.46 4.51 -18.11
N ILE A 172 -0.33 3.71 -17.05
CA ILE A 172 -0.55 4.12 -15.67
C ILE A 172 0.77 4.01 -14.92
N LEU A 173 1.23 5.13 -14.36
CA LEU A 173 2.37 5.19 -13.47
C LEU A 173 1.87 5.21 -12.03
N ALA A 174 2.49 4.40 -11.17
CA ALA A 174 2.33 4.52 -9.72
C ALA A 174 3.40 5.44 -9.14
N LEU A 175 3.03 6.18 -8.10
CA LEU A 175 3.92 6.99 -7.28
C LEU A 175 3.86 6.52 -5.82
N GLY A 176 4.51 7.25 -4.92
CA GLY A 176 4.39 7.04 -3.48
C GLY A 176 4.71 5.59 -3.08
N LYS A 177 3.91 5.05 -2.16
CA LYS A 177 4.12 3.68 -1.64
C LYS A 177 3.94 2.62 -2.72
N LEU A 178 2.98 2.75 -3.64
CA LEU A 178 2.80 1.75 -4.71
C LEU A 178 3.97 1.74 -5.69
N GLY A 179 4.46 2.93 -6.07
CA GLY A 179 5.63 3.09 -6.92
C GLY A 179 6.89 2.43 -6.34
N GLY A 180 7.10 2.59 -5.03
CA GLY A 180 8.16 1.94 -4.25
C GLY A 180 7.93 0.48 -3.88
N ARG A 181 6.78 -0.13 -4.24
CA ARG A 181 6.36 -1.48 -3.82
C ARG A 181 6.28 -1.65 -2.29
N GLU A 182 5.82 -0.60 -1.63
CA GLU A 182 5.84 -0.41 -0.19
C GLU A 182 4.43 -0.18 0.38
N LEU A 183 3.36 -0.65 -0.28
CA LEU A 183 1.99 -0.46 0.21
C LEU A 183 1.75 -1.04 1.61
N ASN A 184 0.90 -0.36 2.39
CA ASN A 184 0.33 -0.87 3.65
C ASN A 184 -1.08 -1.43 3.44
N HIS A 185 -1.62 -2.09 4.48
CA HIS A 185 -2.98 -2.65 4.51
C HIS A 185 -4.10 -1.64 4.22
N SER A 186 -3.92 -0.37 4.57
CA SER A 186 -4.81 0.72 4.19
C SER A 186 -3.99 1.89 3.64
N SER A 187 -3.68 1.81 2.35
CA SER A 187 -2.99 2.87 1.61
C SER A 187 -3.86 3.40 0.48
N ASP A 188 -3.66 4.68 0.16
CA ASP A 188 -4.09 5.19 -1.12
C ASP A 188 -3.10 4.73 -2.20
N VAL A 189 -3.60 4.66 -3.43
CA VAL A 189 -2.87 4.28 -4.63
C VAL A 189 -2.66 5.55 -5.44
N ASP A 190 -1.46 6.11 -5.33
CA ASP A 190 -1.04 7.34 -6.03
C ASP A 190 -0.75 7.04 -7.50
N LEU A 191 -1.53 7.60 -8.44
CA LEU A 191 -1.40 7.32 -9.87
C LEU A 191 -1.23 8.57 -10.74
N ILE A 192 -0.54 8.41 -11.87
CA ILE A 192 -0.55 9.33 -13.02
C ILE A 192 -0.99 8.55 -14.26
N PHE A 193 -1.89 9.14 -15.05
CA PHE A 193 -2.31 8.61 -16.34
C PHE A 193 -1.62 9.35 -17.49
N LEU A 194 -1.11 8.57 -18.43
CA LEU A 194 -0.28 9.04 -19.54
C LEU A 194 -0.77 8.41 -20.84
N TYR A 195 -0.78 9.17 -21.92
CA TYR A 195 -0.89 8.63 -23.28
C TYR A 195 0.27 9.10 -24.16
N SER A 196 0.55 8.37 -25.23
CA SER A 196 1.77 8.57 -26.04
C SER A 196 1.79 9.90 -26.80
N GLU A 197 0.73 10.23 -27.53
CA GLU A 197 0.71 11.40 -28.42
C GLU A 197 -0.66 12.07 -28.49
N GLU A 198 -0.68 13.35 -28.83
CA GLU A 198 -1.92 14.05 -29.18
C GLU A 198 -2.45 13.59 -30.54
N GLY A 199 -3.76 13.70 -30.73
CA GLY A 199 -4.39 13.33 -31.99
C GLY A 199 -5.90 13.40 -31.93
N GLU A 200 -6.52 13.07 -33.05
CA GLU A 200 -7.98 12.99 -33.20
C GLU A 200 -8.39 11.57 -33.59
N LEU A 201 -9.37 11.02 -32.85
CA LEU A 201 -10.01 9.77 -33.25
C LEU A 201 -11.11 10.03 -34.27
N SER A 202 -11.78 11.18 -34.16
CA SER A 202 -12.75 11.71 -35.11
C SER A 202 -12.84 13.23 -34.94
N PRO A 203 -13.52 13.97 -35.84
CA PRO A 203 -13.68 15.43 -35.74
C PRO A 203 -14.37 15.94 -34.46
N ARG A 204 -14.93 15.05 -33.64
CA ARG A 204 -15.64 15.40 -32.39
C ARG A 204 -15.01 14.75 -31.14
N LEU A 205 -13.93 14.00 -31.30
CA LEU A 205 -13.31 13.26 -30.20
C LEU A 205 -11.80 13.21 -30.37
N SER A 206 -11.10 14.04 -29.60
CA SER A 206 -9.64 14.00 -29.52
C SER A 206 -9.16 12.84 -28.65
N TYR A 207 -7.90 12.46 -28.80
CA TYR A 207 -7.24 11.48 -27.92
C TYR A 207 -7.25 11.97 -26.47
N HIS A 208 -6.97 13.26 -26.24
CA HIS A 208 -7.11 13.90 -24.93
C HIS A 208 -8.48 13.63 -24.29
N GLN A 209 -9.58 13.90 -25.02
CA GLN A 209 -10.93 13.68 -24.52
C GLN A 209 -11.22 12.19 -24.30
N TRP A 210 -10.75 11.32 -25.20
CA TRP A 210 -10.95 9.87 -25.10
C TRP A 210 -10.26 9.30 -23.86
N PHE A 211 -8.97 9.61 -23.63
CA PHE A 211 -8.20 9.09 -22.50
C PHE A 211 -8.62 9.68 -21.17
N ASN A 212 -9.05 10.95 -21.13
CA ASN A 212 -9.62 11.52 -19.90
C ASN A 212 -10.94 10.83 -19.53
N ARG A 213 -11.82 10.53 -20.49
CA ARG A 213 -13.03 9.74 -20.19
C ARG A 213 -12.72 8.31 -19.73
N LEU A 214 -11.69 7.67 -20.28
CA LEU A 214 -11.23 6.36 -19.80
C LEU A 214 -10.74 6.45 -18.35
N ALA A 215 -9.90 7.45 -18.04
CA ALA A 215 -9.41 7.72 -16.69
C ALA A 215 -10.54 7.99 -15.69
N GLU A 216 -11.54 8.79 -16.08
CA GLU A 216 -12.75 9.03 -15.28
C GLU A 216 -13.48 7.72 -14.95
N LYS A 217 -13.62 6.83 -15.94
CA LYS A 217 -14.33 5.56 -15.74
C LYS A 217 -13.58 4.59 -14.83
N ILE A 218 -12.25 4.57 -14.92
CA ILE A 218 -11.39 3.83 -13.98
C ILE A 218 -11.61 4.38 -12.57
N LEU A 219 -11.52 5.70 -12.38
CA LEU A 219 -11.71 6.33 -11.07
C LEU A 219 -13.11 6.05 -10.49
N GLU A 220 -14.16 6.16 -11.32
CA GLU A 220 -15.54 5.86 -10.95
C GLU A 220 -15.65 4.42 -10.42
N THR A 221 -15.05 3.45 -11.11
CA THR A 221 -15.07 2.03 -10.73
C THR A 221 -14.45 1.77 -9.36
N PHE A 222 -13.31 2.41 -9.06
CA PHE A 222 -12.64 2.28 -7.76
C PHE A 222 -13.40 3.01 -6.63
N SER A 223 -14.08 4.12 -6.95
CA SER A 223 -14.87 4.90 -5.98
C SER A 223 -16.28 4.35 -5.72
N THR A 224 -16.78 3.47 -6.60
CA THR A 224 -18.14 2.94 -6.53
C THR A 224 -18.32 2.03 -5.30
N ARG A 225 -19.34 2.35 -4.50
CA ARG A 225 -19.78 1.52 -3.37
C ARG A 225 -20.42 0.24 -3.88
N ASP A 226 -20.00 -0.89 -3.35
CA ASP A 226 -20.50 -2.21 -3.70
C ASP A 226 -20.67 -3.06 -2.42
N PRO A 227 -21.64 -4.00 -2.37
CA PRO A 227 -21.81 -4.90 -1.23
C PRO A 227 -20.55 -5.70 -0.87
N GLU A 228 -19.68 -5.99 -1.84
CA GLU A 228 -18.40 -6.67 -1.65
C GLU A 228 -17.27 -5.74 -1.20
N GLY A 229 -17.59 -4.48 -0.91
CA GLY A 229 -16.64 -3.45 -0.47
C GLY A 229 -16.03 -2.66 -1.63
N ALA A 230 -15.03 -1.83 -1.31
CA ALA A 230 -14.28 -1.07 -2.30
C ALA A 230 -13.04 -1.85 -2.77
N LEU A 231 -12.48 -1.46 -3.91
CA LEU A 231 -11.14 -1.87 -4.33
C LEU A 231 -10.09 -1.12 -3.48
N PHE A 232 -9.26 -0.30 -4.12
CA PHE A 232 -8.32 0.62 -3.46
C PHE A 232 -8.81 2.06 -3.59
N ARG A 233 -8.40 2.93 -2.67
CA ARG A 233 -8.61 4.37 -2.84
C ARG A 233 -7.53 4.88 -3.80
N ILE A 234 -7.95 5.54 -4.88
CA ILE A 234 -7.01 6.15 -5.83
C ILE A 234 -6.80 7.62 -5.46
N ASP A 235 -5.54 8.05 -5.42
CA ASP A 235 -5.15 9.45 -5.29
C ASP A 235 -4.45 9.91 -6.57
N LEU A 236 -4.92 11.02 -7.14
CA LEU A 236 -4.39 11.61 -8.37
C LEU A 236 -3.80 13.01 -8.13
N ARG A 237 -3.65 13.44 -6.88
CA ARG A 237 -3.21 14.82 -6.53
C ARG A 237 -1.75 15.10 -6.89
N LEU A 238 -0.94 14.06 -7.10
CA LEU A 238 0.47 14.18 -7.48
C LEU A 238 0.70 14.32 -9.00
N ARG A 239 -0.37 14.35 -9.81
CA ARG A 239 -0.24 14.65 -11.24
C ARG A 239 0.02 16.16 -11.47
N PRO A 240 0.58 16.55 -12.62
CA PRO A 240 0.74 17.96 -12.98
C PRO A 240 -0.52 18.79 -12.74
N GLU A 241 -0.33 19.97 -12.13
CA GLU A 241 -1.41 20.91 -11.78
C GLU A 241 -2.42 20.34 -10.74
N GLY A 242 -2.11 19.20 -10.14
CA GLY A 242 -2.91 18.56 -9.09
C GLY A 242 -4.37 18.38 -9.49
N SER A 243 -5.30 18.74 -8.61
CA SER A 243 -6.74 18.62 -8.88
C SER A 243 -7.24 19.52 -10.01
N ALA A 244 -6.51 20.57 -10.38
CA ALA A 244 -6.89 21.49 -11.45
C ALA A 244 -6.46 21.00 -12.85
N GLY A 245 -5.50 20.08 -12.91
CA GLY A 245 -5.02 19.49 -14.16
C GLY A 245 -5.95 18.41 -14.73
N PRO A 246 -5.81 18.08 -16.02
CA PRO A 246 -6.50 16.93 -16.62
C PRO A 246 -6.11 15.62 -15.92
N LEU A 247 -6.95 14.60 -16.02
CA LEU A 247 -6.68 13.29 -15.42
C LEU A 247 -5.57 12.55 -16.18
N ALA A 248 -5.57 12.66 -17.51
CA ALA A 248 -4.54 12.10 -18.39
C ALA A 248 -3.92 13.17 -19.30
N ARG A 249 -2.61 13.10 -19.53
CA ARG A 249 -1.87 13.96 -20.47
C ARG A 249 -1.07 13.13 -21.47
N SER A 250 -0.77 13.73 -22.62
CA SER A 250 0.20 13.19 -23.57
C SER A 250 1.62 13.25 -23.01
N LEU A 251 2.52 12.43 -23.55
CA LEU A 251 3.94 12.47 -23.26
C LEU A 251 4.55 13.84 -23.58
N GLU A 252 4.20 14.43 -24.73
CA GLU A 252 4.61 15.77 -25.12
C GLU A 252 4.12 16.84 -24.11
N SER A 253 2.85 16.76 -23.68
CA SER A 253 2.32 17.70 -22.70
C SER A 253 3.00 17.56 -21.33
N MET A 254 3.39 16.35 -20.93
CA MET A 254 4.16 16.11 -19.71
C MET A 254 5.57 16.71 -19.81
N GLU A 255 6.27 16.50 -20.92
CA GLU A 255 7.60 17.08 -21.17
C GLU A 255 7.56 18.61 -21.06
N ASN A 256 6.63 19.25 -21.77
CA ASN A 256 6.47 20.70 -21.75
C ASN A 256 6.18 21.23 -20.34
N TYR A 257 5.35 20.50 -19.56
CA TYR A 257 5.04 20.87 -18.18
C TYR A 257 6.28 20.81 -17.30
N TYR A 258 6.99 19.69 -17.24
CA TYR A 258 8.14 19.54 -16.34
C TYR A 258 9.34 20.39 -16.77
N ALA A 259 9.48 20.71 -18.06
CA ALA A 259 10.50 21.63 -18.55
C ALA A 259 10.26 23.09 -18.13
N GLY A 260 8.99 23.53 -18.09
CA GLY A 260 8.64 24.94 -17.85
C GLY A 260 8.13 25.26 -16.43
N PHE A 261 7.42 24.33 -15.80
CA PHE A 261 6.62 24.56 -14.60
C PHE A 261 6.88 23.55 -13.47
N GLY A 262 7.64 22.48 -13.73
CA GLY A 262 7.84 21.40 -12.78
C GLY A 262 8.48 21.86 -11.46
N GLU A 263 7.83 21.55 -10.35
CA GLU A 263 8.24 21.98 -9.02
C GLU A 263 9.19 20.96 -8.35
N THR A 264 10.01 21.41 -7.40
CA THR A 264 10.96 20.53 -6.69
C THR A 264 10.29 19.41 -5.91
N TRP A 265 9.07 19.61 -5.38
CA TRP A 265 8.34 18.53 -4.72
C TRP A 265 7.90 17.44 -5.70
N GLU A 266 7.62 17.78 -6.96
CA GLU A 266 7.27 16.81 -8.01
C GLU A 266 8.48 15.96 -8.38
N ARG A 267 9.68 16.55 -8.40
CA ARG A 267 10.94 15.79 -8.59
C ARG A 267 11.06 14.69 -7.54
N ILE A 268 10.84 15.05 -6.27
CA ILE A 268 10.88 14.11 -5.14
C ILE A 268 9.78 13.05 -5.26
N ALA A 269 8.55 13.44 -5.64
CA ALA A 269 7.45 12.50 -5.81
C ALA A 269 7.73 11.48 -6.93
N LEU A 270 8.31 11.93 -8.04
CA LEU A 270 8.65 11.10 -9.19
C LEU A 270 9.85 10.17 -8.97
N ILE A 271 10.63 10.31 -7.90
CA ILE A 271 11.66 9.33 -7.51
C ILE A 271 11.06 7.92 -7.42
N LYS A 272 9.81 7.81 -6.93
CA LYS A 272 9.10 6.53 -6.82
C LYS A 272 8.29 6.15 -8.06
N ALA A 273 8.33 6.93 -9.14
CA ALA A 273 7.49 6.69 -10.31
C ALA A 273 7.82 5.34 -10.99
N ARG A 274 6.79 4.53 -11.26
CA ARG A 274 6.94 3.22 -11.91
C ARG A 274 5.72 2.86 -12.75
N GLY A 275 5.92 2.37 -13.98
CA GLY A 275 4.83 1.85 -14.81
C GLY A 275 4.22 0.59 -14.22
N ILE A 276 2.90 0.60 -14.00
CA ILE A 276 2.17 -0.53 -13.40
C ILE A 276 1.12 -1.15 -14.30
N ALA A 277 0.59 -0.43 -15.30
CA ALA A 277 -0.43 -0.94 -16.22
C ALA A 277 -0.38 -0.19 -17.56
N GLY A 278 -0.93 -0.80 -18.62
CA GLY A 278 -0.93 -0.24 -19.97
C GLY A 278 0.40 -0.46 -20.72
N GLY A 279 0.74 0.46 -21.63
CA GLY A 279 1.95 0.41 -22.46
C GLY A 279 3.23 0.51 -21.63
N ARG A 280 4.03 -0.56 -21.60
CA ARG A 280 5.29 -0.61 -20.84
C ARG A 280 6.35 0.30 -21.43
N GLU A 281 6.38 0.34 -22.75
CA GLU A 281 7.28 1.15 -23.57
C GLU A 281 7.04 2.64 -23.32
N LEU A 282 5.77 3.07 -23.30
CA LEU A 282 5.38 4.44 -22.97
C LEU A 282 5.77 4.84 -21.54
N ALA A 283 5.53 3.96 -20.55
CA ALA A 283 5.96 4.23 -19.17
C ALA A 283 7.49 4.35 -19.06
N TYR A 284 8.24 3.49 -19.75
CA TYR A 284 9.70 3.56 -19.82
C TYR A 284 10.16 4.86 -20.49
N GLU A 285 9.52 5.26 -21.59
CA GLU A 285 9.85 6.48 -22.31
C GLU A 285 9.67 7.72 -21.44
N PHE A 286 8.54 7.83 -20.72
CA PHE A 286 8.31 8.88 -19.74
C PHE A 286 9.43 8.94 -18.70
N LEU A 287 9.76 7.81 -18.05
CA LEU A 287 10.78 7.78 -16.99
C LEU A 287 12.16 8.16 -17.54
N ARG A 288 12.52 7.67 -18.73
CA ARG A 288 13.79 7.99 -19.39
C ARG A 288 13.89 9.47 -19.74
N GLN A 289 12.83 10.05 -20.31
CA GLN A 289 12.79 11.45 -20.71
C GLN A 289 12.84 12.40 -19.53
N HIS A 290 12.18 12.05 -18.43
CA HIS A 290 12.12 12.87 -17.22
C HIS A 290 13.23 12.55 -16.21
N GLN A 291 14.10 11.58 -16.49
CA GLN A 291 15.24 11.25 -15.62
C GLN A 291 16.07 12.49 -15.25
N PRO A 292 16.41 13.42 -16.16
CA PRO A 292 17.18 14.61 -15.79
C PRO A 292 16.42 15.60 -14.90
N PHE A 293 15.08 15.59 -14.97
CA PHE A 293 14.21 16.37 -14.08
C PHE A 293 14.18 15.76 -12.68
N ILE A 294 14.03 14.44 -12.58
CA ILE A 294 13.95 13.71 -11.31
C ILE A 294 15.30 13.71 -10.59
N TYR A 295 16.38 13.43 -11.33
CA TYR A 295 17.74 13.25 -10.82
C TYR A 295 18.73 14.20 -11.53
N PRO A 296 18.72 15.50 -11.18
CA PRO A 296 19.64 16.46 -11.78
C PRO A 296 21.10 16.07 -11.48
N ARG A 297 21.98 16.14 -12.49
CA ARG A 297 23.43 15.82 -12.32
C ARG A 297 24.13 16.73 -11.31
N SER A 298 23.66 17.97 -11.20
CA SER A 298 24.15 18.98 -10.25
C SER A 298 22.96 19.84 -9.81
N PRO A 299 22.33 19.53 -8.67
CA PRO A 299 21.29 20.39 -8.10
C PRO A 299 21.85 21.80 -7.86
N THR A 300 21.10 22.82 -8.24
CA THR A 300 21.47 24.22 -7.98
C THR A 300 21.24 24.57 -6.51
N PRO A 301 21.91 25.61 -5.97
CA PRO A 301 21.62 26.11 -4.63
C PRO A 301 20.13 26.40 -4.40
N ASP A 302 19.44 26.98 -5.38
CA ASP A 302 18.01 27.26 -5.30
C ASP A 302 17.16 25.99 -5.13
N LEU A 303 17.50 24.90 -5.85
CA LEU A 303 16.81 23.62 -5.68
C LEU A 303 17.03 23.03 -4.29
N LEU A 304 18.26 23.15 -3.74
CA LEU A 304 18.55 22.70 -2.37
C LEU A 304 17.79 23.54 -1.33
N ASP A 305 17.67 24.85 -1.55
CA ASP A 305 16.86 25.73 -0.71
C ASP A 305 15.37 25.37 -0.78
N GLU A 306 14.87 24.95 -1.95
CA GLU A 306 13.51 24.44 -2.11
C GLU A 306 13.30 23.11 -1.36
N VAL A 307 14.24 22.18 -1.43
CA VAL A 307 14.21 20.96 -0.60
C VAL A 307 14.17 21.33 0.89
N ALA A 308 14.98 22.29 1.33
CA ALA A 308 14.93 22.79 2.71
C ALA A 308 13.59 23.45 3.06
N LYS A 309 12.93 24.14 2.11
CA LYS A 309 11.55 24.65 2.31
C LYS A 309 10.54 23.52 2.45
N ILE A 310 10.67 22.42 1.70
CA ILE A 310 9.84 21.21 1.84
C ILE A 310 10.06 20.60 3.23
N LYS A 311 11.31 20.44 3.68
CA LYS A 311 11.65 20.00 5.04
C LYS A 311 10.91 20.83 6.10
N ARG A 312 11.05 22.16 6.04
CA ARG A 312 10.38 23.10 6.97
C ARG A 312 8.85 23.03 6.87
N ARG A 313 8.30 22.73 5.69
CA ARG A 313 6.86 22.55 5.50
C ARG A 313 6.38 21.28 6.22
N ILE A 314 7.10 20.16 6.06
CA ILE A 314 6.83 18.93 6.82
C ILE A 314 6.85 19.21 8.32
N GLU A 315 7.80 20.02 8.81
CA GLU A 315 7.88 20.40 10.22
C GLU A 315 6.72 21.28 10.70
N ARG A 316 6.22 22.20 9.85
CA ARG A 316 5.08 23.08 10.19
C ARG A 316 3.73 22.37 10.10
N GLU A 317 3.60 21.46 9.14
CA GLU A 317 2.41 20.63 8.94
C GLU A 317 2.38 19.43 9.89
N ALA A 318 3.40 19.29 10.75
CA ALA A 318 3.41 18.30 11.82
C ALA A 318 2.17 18.47 12.70
N LEU A 319 1.64 17.35 13.18
CA LEU A 319 0.40 17.29 13.94
C LEU A 319 0.45 18.15 15.21
N GLY A 320 -0.72 18.44 15.79
CA GLY A 320 -0.79 19.09 17.10
C GLY A 320 0.10 18.38 18.14
N THR A 321 0.56 19.11 19.16
CA THR A 321 1.52 18.65 20.19
C THR A 321 1.17 17.28 20.80
N ASP A 322 -0.13 17.01 20.84
CA ASP A 322 -0.81 15.87 21.42
C ASP A 322 -0.77 14.56 20.58
N GLU A 323 -0.54 14.66 19.27
CA GLU A 323 -0.42 13.55 18.30
C GLU A 323 1.00 13.39 17.77
N LEU A 324 1.80 14.45 17.86
CA LEU A 324 3.16 14.56 17.36
C LEU A 324 4.11 13.40 17.74
N HIS A 325 3.88 12.80 18.91
CA HIS A 325 4.72 11.71 19.47
C HIS A 325 4.10 10.32 19.36
N ARG A 326 2.88 10.21 18.82
CA ARG A 326 2.15 8.94 18.69
C ARG A 326 1.82 8.60 17.25
N ASP A 327 1.83 9.58 16.34
CA ASP A 327 1.66 9.34 14.92
C ASP A 327 2.96 8.84 14.29
N VAL A 328 2.93 7.58 13.85
CA VAL A 328 4.14 6.93 13.32
C VAL A 328 4.52 7.40 11.93
N LYS A 329 3.62 8.10 11.21
CA LYS A 329 3.84 8.54 9.83
C LYS A 329 4.23 10.01 9.76
N LEU A 330 3.40 10.89 10.32
CA LEU A 330 3.53 12.35 10.26
C LEU A 330 4.09 12.96 11.56
N GLY A 331 4.23 12.17 12.62
CA GLY A 331 4.89 12.63 13.85
C GLY A 331 6.37 12.93 13.63
N ARG A 332 6.96 13.69 14.57
CA ARG A 332 8.40 14.03 14.51
C ARG A 332 9.22 12.76 14.72
N GLY A 333 10.09 12.44 13.77
CA GLY A 333 10.79 11.16 13.70
C GLY A 333 9.97 10.01 13.12
N GLY A 334 8.84 10.31 12.47
CA GLY A 334 7.99 9.32 11.81
C GLY A 334 8.53 8.85 10.46
N ILE A 335 7.78 7.94 9.83
CA ILE A 335 8.10 7.33 8.53
C ILE A 335 8.38 8.38 7.46
N ARG A 336 7.61 9.48 7.42
CA ARG A 336 7.78 10.53 6.42
C ARG A 336 9.13 11.24 6.51
N GLU A 337 9.69 11.38 7.72
CA GLU A 337 11.03 11.97 7.88
C GLU A 337 12.11 11.02 7.34
N ILE A 338 11.97 9.70 7.54
CA ILE A 338 12.89 8.69 6.97
C ILE A 338 12.83 8.74 5.44
N GLU A 339 11.61 8.68 4.87
CA GLU A 339 11.39 8.75 3.42
C GLU A 339 12.00 10.03 2.84
N PHE A 340 11.84 11.17 3.52
CA PHE A 340 12.40 12.44 3.11
C PHE A 340 13.94 12.48 3.15
N VAL A 341 14.59 11.91 4.17
CA VAL A 341 16.06 11.79 4.23
C VAL A 341 16.57 11.00 3.03
N VAL A 342 16.01 9.81 2.81
CA VAL A 342 16.42 8.93 1.72
C VAL A 342 16.22 9.62 0.36
N GLN A 343 15.03 10.16 0.10
CA GLN A 343 14.70 10.81 -1.17
C GLN A 343 15.50 12.09 -1.40
N THR A 344 15.84 12.85 -0.35
CA THR A 344 16.71 14.03 -0.47
C THR A 344 18.10 13.62 -0.93
N LEU A 345 18.66 12.55 -0.37
CA LEU A 345 19.97 12.04 -0.78
C LEU A 345 19.92 11.45 -2.20
N GLN A 346 18.84 10.77 -2.57
CA GLN A 346 18.61 10.34 -3.96
C GLN A 346 18.53 11.53 -4.91
N PHE A 347 17.85 12.61 -4.54
CA PHE A 347 17.76 13.83 -5.34
C PHE A 347 19.14 14.48 -5.54
N ILE A 348 19.95 14.54 -4.49
CA ILE A 348 21.29 15.18 -4.53
C ILE A 348 22.28 14.34 -5.33
N HIS A 349 22.27 13.02 -5.17
CA HIS A 349 23.33 12.12 -5.64
C HIS A 349 22.91 11.23 -6.82
N GLY A 350 21.62 10.98 -7.02
CA GLY A 350 21.10 10.02 -7.99
C GLY A 350 21.38 10.37 -9.45
N GLY A 351 21.62 11.64 -9.76
CA GLY A 351 22.05 12.07 -11.10
C GLY A 351 23.46 11.60 -11.48
N ARG A 352 24.31 11.28 -10.48
CA ARG A 352 25.68 10.78 -10.67
C ARG A 352 25.82 9.30 -10.33
N HIS A 353 24.95 8.78 -9.48
CA HIS A 353 24.96 7.40 -9.02
C HIS A 353 23.65 6.72 -9.39
N ALA A 354 23.64 5.97 -10.50
CA ALA A 354 22.45 5.27 -10.99
C ALA A 354 21.89 4.27 -9.97
N PHE A 355 22.73 3.71 -9.09
CA PHE A 355 22.32 2.83 -7.99
C PHE A 355 21.39 3.51 -6.97
N LEU A 356 21.31 4.84 -6.95
CA LEU A 356 20.36 5.59 -6.11
C LEU A 356 19.04 5.89 -6.82
N GLN A 357 18.86 5.49 -8.08
CA GLN A 357 17.61 5.67 -8.82
C GLN A 357 16.62 4.53 -8.51
N GLU A 358 16.61 4.09 -7.25
CA GLU A 358 15.73 3.04 -6.71
C GLU A 358 14.40 3.63 -6.22
N THR A 359 13.28 2.97 -6.51
CA THR A 359 11.98 3.46 -6.04
C THR A 359 11.67 3.03 -4.60
N SER A 360 12.28 1.94 -4.13
CA SER A 360 12.13 1.48 -2.74
C SER A 360 13.02 2.29 -1.81
N THR A 361 12.43 2.76 -0.71
CA THR A 361 13.11 3.41 0.41
C THR A 361 14.19 2.51 1.00
N MET A 362 13.91 1.22 1.16
CA MET A 362 14.83 0.28 1.80
C MET A 362 16.00 -0.09 0.89
N GLU A 363 15.75 -0.29 -0.40
CA GLU A 363 16.83 -0.52 -1.37
C GLU A 363 17.68 0.74 -1.58
N ALA A 364 17.03 1.91 -1.66
CA ALA A 364 17.76 3.19 -1.71
C ALA A 364 18.62 3.41 -0.46
N LEU A 365 18.11 3.07 0.74
CA LEU A 365 18.89 3.16 1.99
C LEU A 365 20.11 2.24 1.98
N ARG A 366 20.02 1.03 1.40
CA ARG A 366 21.18 0.14 1.19
C ARG A 366 22.19 0.76 0.21
N ALA A 367 21.72 1.31 -0.90
CA ALA A 367 22.59 1.98 -1.87
C ALA A 367 23.29 3.22 -1.28
N LEU A 368 22.63 3.97 -0.40
CA LEU A 368 23.25 5.08 0.35
C LEU A 368 24.38 4.60 1.25
N ALA A 369 24.24 3.41 1.85
CA ALA A 369 25.25 2.79 2.68
C ALA A 369 26.47 2.34 1.86
N GLU A 370 26.24 1.68 0.73
CA GLU A 370 27.31 1.22 -0.18
C GLU A 370 28.14 2.36 -0.75
N LEU A 371 27.52 3.53 -0.93
CA LEU A 371 28.18 4.75 -1.42
C LEU A 371 28.77 5.62 -0.28
N GLU A 372 28.65 5.18 0.98
CA GLU A 372 29.12 5.89 2.18
C GLU A 372 28.61 7.34 2.26
N LEU A 373 27.38 7.60 1.79
CA LEU A 373 26.81 8.96 1.75
C LEU A 373 26.27 9.43 3.10
N ILE A 374 26.01 8.49 4.02
CA ILE A 374 25.71 8.75 5.43
C ILE A 374 26.44 7.72 6.31
N PRO A 375 26.71 8.01 7.59
CA PRO A 375 27.38 7.08 8.48
C PRO A 375 26.64 5.73 8.61
N GLN A 376 27.39 4.63 8.59
CA GLN A 376 26.83 3.27 8.60
C GLN A 376 25.90 3.00 9.79
N ASN A 377 26.19 3.57 10.96
CA ASN A 377 25.32 3.44 12.13
C ASN A 377 23.95 4.10 11.91
N GLU A 378 23.88 5.19 11.15
CA GLU A 378 22.63 5.89 10.85
C GLU A 378 21.80 5.13 9.84
N VAL A 379 22.43 4.49 8.85
CA VAL A 379 21.75 3.55 7.94
C VAL A 379 21.07 2.46 8.75
N VAL A 380 21.79 1.82 9.68
CA VAL A 380 21.25 0.74 10.52
C VAL A 380 20.12 1.24 11.41
N ASP A 381 20.25 2.44 11.97
CA ASP A 381 19.22 3.05 12.80
C ASP A 381 17.95 3.40 11.98
N LEU A 382 18.11 3.95 10.76
CA LEU A 382 16.99 4.24 9.85
C LEU A 382 16.31 2.96 9.34
N ASP A 383 17.05 1.90 8.99
CA ASP A 383 16.48 0.62 8.56
C ASP A 383 15.60 0.02 9.67
N ARG A 384 16.15 -0.06 10.89
CA ARG A 384 15.42 -0.58 12.05
C ARG A 384 14.21 0.28 12.39
N ALA A 385 14.37 1.61 12.36
CA ALA A 385 13.29 2.54 12.64
C ALA A 385 12.17 2.43 11.61
N TYR A 386 12.51 2.37 10.32
CA TYR A 386 11.54 2.24 9.25
C TYR A 386 10.73 0.95 9.41
N ARG A 387 11.40 -0.18 9.62
CA ARG A 387 10.73 -1.47 9.85
C ARG A 387 9.79 -1.44 11.03
N PHE A 388 10.26 -0.94 12.17
CA PHE A 388 9.47 -0.86 13.38
C PHE A 388 8.25 0.04 13.19
N LEU A 389 8.43 1.25 12.68
CA LEU A 389 7.32 2.20 12.47
C LEU A 389 6.31 1.67 11.47
N ARG A 390 6.76 0.99 10.40
CA ARG A 390 5.89 0.32 9.43
C ARG A 390 5.09 -0.83 10.04
N GLN A 391 5.69 -1.64 10.91
CA GLN A 391 4.96 -2.69 11.66
C GLN A 391 3.89 -2.09 12.58
N VAL A 392 4.19 -0.99 13.27
CA VAL A 392 3.20 -0.28 14.09
C VAL A 392 2.07 0.27 13.22
N GLU A 393 2.41 0.91 12.09
CA GLU A 393 1.45 1.43 11.13
C GLU A 393 0.54 0.31 10.60
N HIS A 394 1.11 -0.81 10.15
CA HIS A 394 0.34 -1.95 9.68
C HIS A 394 -0.59 -2.48 10.76
N ARG A 395 -0.12 -2.60 12.01
CA ARG A 395 -0.93 -3.11 13.11
C ARG A 395 -2.13 -2.20 13.43
N LEU A 396 -1.95 -0.89 13.34
CA LEU A 396 -3.04 0.09 13.46
C LEU A 396 -4.06 -0.04 12.32
N GLN A 397 -3.59 -0.35 11.11
CA GLN A 397 -4.46 -0.43 9.93
C GLN A 397 -5.20 -1.76 9.82
N ILE A 398 -4.58 -2.90 10.16
CA ILE A 398 -5.16 -4.25 10.04
C ILE A 398 -6.46 -4.41 10.85
N GLU A 399 -6.64 -3.65 11.94
CA GLU A 399 -7.81 -3.79 12.83
C GLU A 399 -9.14 -3.67 12.09
N ALA A 400 -9.25 -2.65 11.24
CA ALA A 400 -10.47 -2.30 10.53
C ALA A 400 -10.22 -1.83 9.08
N GLU A 401 -9.01 -2.07 8.54
CA GLU A 401 -8.54 -1.57 7.24
C GLU A 401 -8.68 -0.05 7.07
N GLN A 402 -8.47 0.71 8.14
CA GLN A 402 -8.54 2.17 8.14
C GLN A 402 -7.16 2.84 8.07
N GLN A 403 -7.10 4.08 7.57
CA GLN A 403 -5.87 4.88 7.51
C GLN A 403 -5.52 5.49 8.87
N THR A 404 -5.29 4.63 9.85
CA THR A 404 -4.89 5.02 11.19
C THR A 404 -3.38 4.99 11.30
N HIS A 405 -2.79 6.11 11.71
CA HIS A 405 -1.34 6.27 11.88
C HIS A 405 -0.95 6.62 13.32
N THR A 406 -1.92 7.02 14.15
CA THR A 406 -1.69 7.44 15.53
C THR A 406 -1.96 6.30 16.51
N ALA A 407 -0.98 5.96 17.34
CA ALA A 407 -1.14 5.01 18.44
C ALA A 407 -2.24 5.50 19.42
N PRO A 408 -3.17 4.63 19.87
CA PRO A 408 -4.34 5.03 20.66
C PRO A 408 -3.96 5.58 22.04
N ARG A 409 -4.84 6.43 22.62
CA ARG A 409 -4.69 6.94 24.01
C ARG A 409 -5.28 6.01 25.06
N ASP A 410 -6.38 5.35 24.69
CA ASP A 410 -7.10 4.48 25.59
C ASP A 410 -6.15 3.37 26.10
N PRO A 411 -5.93 3.23 27.42
CA PRO A 411 -4.96 2.29 27.97
C PRO A 411 -5.23 0.83 27.57
N VAL A 412 -6.50 0.45 27.42
CA VAL A 412 -6.88 -0.92 27.04
C VAL A 412 -6.49 -1.18 25.58
N THR A 413 -6.83 -0.27 24.67
CA THR A 413 -6.50 -0.36 23.25
C THR A 413 -4.99 -0.27 23.01
N LEU A 414 -4.29 0.60 23.74
CA LEU A 414 -2.83 0.70 23.66
C LEU A 414 -2.14 -0.59 24.15
N THR A 415 -2.65 -1.21 25.22
CA THR A 415 -2.13 -2.50 25.70
C THR A 415 -2.36 -3.61 24.67
N ARG A 416 -3.52 -3.62 24.01
CA ARG A 416 -3.79 -4.58 22.91
C ARG A 416 -2.84 -4.37 21.74
N LEU A 417 -2.63 -3.13 21.31
CA LEU A 417 -1.65 -2.80 20.26
C LEU A 417 -0.24 -3.27 20.65
N ALA A 418 0.22 -2.92 21.85
CA ALA A 418 1.55 -3.29 22.35
C ALA A 418 1.77 -4.81 22.34
N ARG A 419 0.83 -5.56 22.93
CA ARG A 419 0.89 -7.03 22.96
C ARG A 419 0.82 -7.66 21.58
N SER A 420 0.04 -7.09 20.67
CA SER A 420 -0.04 -7.57 19.29
C SER A 420 1.29 -7.41 18.53
N LEU A 421 2.08 -6.39 18.89
CA LEU A 421 3.43 -6.14 18.40
C LEU A 421 4.52 -6.92 19.17
N GLY A 422 4.13 -7.77 20.13
CA GLY A 422 5.07 -8.58 20.91
C GLY A 422 5.68 -7.90 22.14
N PHE A 423 5.16 -6.75 22.58
CA PHE A 423 5.59 -6.10 23.82
C PHE A 423 4.82 -6.63 25.03
N ASP A 424 5.48 -6.69 26.19
CA ASP A 424 4.85 -7.17 27.42
C ASP A 424 3.85 -6.14 28.00
N SER A 425 4.08 -4.84 27.72
CA SER A 425 3.26 -3.76 28.23
C SER A 425 3.15 -2.55 27.30
N ALA A 426 2.08 -1.77 27.46
CA ALA A 426 1.90 -0.48 26.80
C ALA A 426 3.03 0.51 27.09
N ASN A 427 3.60 0.47 28.29
CA ASN A 427 4.69 1.36 28.70
C ASN A 427 5.98 1.06 27.95
N GLU A 428 6.33 -0.24 27.82
CA GLU A 428 7.49 -0.68 27.06
C GLU A 428 7.38 -0.28 25.59
N PHE A 429 6.22 -0.57 24.96
CA PHE A 429 5.92 -0.15 23.60
C PHE A 429 6.06 1.37 23.41
N SER A 430 5.45 2.16 24.30
CA SER A 430 5.48 3.62 24.22
C SER A 430 6.90 4.18 24.36
N ALA A 431 7.72 3.58 25.24
CA ALA A 431 9.12 3.95 25.41
C ALA A 431 9.95 3.60 24.16
N ALA A 432 9.74 2.41 23.59
CA ALA A 432 10.39 2.00 22.35
C ALA A 432 10.02 2.92 21.18
N LEU A 433 8.73 3.23 21.01
CA LEU A 433 8.24 4.14 19.97
C LEU A 433 8.85 5.53 20.10
N LYS A 434 8.82 6.10 21.31
CA LYS A 434 9.41 7.42 21.58
C LYS A 434 10.91 7.43 21.27
N LYS A 435 11.66 6.41 21.69
CA LYS A 435 13.11 6.31 21.44
C LYS A 435 13.40 6.22 19.94
N THR A 436 12.68 5.37 19.22
CA THR A 436 12.85 5.22 17.77
C THR A 436 12.61 6.54 17.04
N MET A 437 11.50 7.22 17.34
CA MET A 437 11.18 8.51 16.72
C MET A 437 12.21 9.60 17.09
N GLN A 438 12.69 9.63 18.33
CA GLN A 438 13.75 10.57 18.72
C GLN A 438 15.06 10.35 17.94
N ASN A 439 15.45 9.10 17.71
CA ASN A 439 16.64 8.77 16.94
C ASN A 439 16.50 9.22 15.47
N VAL A 440 15.37 8.89 14.83
CA VAL A 440 15.07 9.34 13.46
C VAL A 440 15.12 10.86 13.38
N ARG A 441 14.51 11.54 14.35
CA ARG A 441 14.46 13.00 14.37
C ARG A 441 15.87 13.61 14.46
N SER A 442 16.74 13.03 15.27
CA SER A 442 18.14 13.47 15.39
C SER A 442 18.94 13.27 14.09
N ILE A 443 18.60 12.29 13.27
CA ILE A 443 19.20 12.09 11.96
C ILE A 443 18.64 13.11 10.98
N PHE A 444 17.32 13.29 10.95
CA PHE A 444 16.64 14.27 10.09
C PHE A 444 17.05 15.73 10.36
N ASP A 445 17.38 16.07 11.62
CA ASP A 445 17.78 17.43 11.99
C ASP A 445 19.16 17.83 11.44
N ARG A 446 20.07 16.87 11.28
CA ARG A 446 21.40 17.07 10.68
C ARG A 446 21.28 17.13 9.15
#